data_AF-A0A2H5YTU1-F1
#
_entry.id   AF-A0A2H5YTU1-F1
#
_cell.length_a   1.000
_cell.length_b   1.000
_cell.length_c   1.000
_cell.angle_alpha   90.00
_cell.angle_beta   90.00
_cell.angle_gamma   90.00
#
_symmetry.space_group_name_H-M   'P 1'
#
loop_
_entity.id
_entity.type
_entity.pdbx_description
1 polymer ?
#
loop_
_entity_poly.entity_id
_entity_poly.type
_entity_poly.pdbx_seq_one_letter_code
_entity_poly.pdbx_strand_id
1 'polypeptide(L)'
;MAVISDAGMPGISDPGLVLVREAAARGFRVVPVPGPSAVTAAVAVSGLVEDGFLFLGFLPRRASERRRRLESLAGLPFPLVLYEAPHRLVETLRDLEATLGDRPLAVCRELTKLHEEVARLTVSEALRRYKAETPRGEFVLVVGAPEEVSQPPGEAELLALLEEQLASGQTVSAAAREVARATGASRQAVYRLALRLRERRVT
;
A
#
# COMPACT_ATOMS: atom_id res chain seq x y z
N MET A 1 24.81 -30.41 3.87
CA MET A 1 24.64 -29.36 4.87
C MET A 1 23.24 -28.78 4.73
N ALA A 2 22.55 -28.51 5.84
CA ALA A 2 21.25 -27.85 5.84
C ALA A 2 21.37 -26.53 6.62
N VAL A 3 20.60 -25.52 6.19
CA VAL A 3 20.55 -24.20 6.83
C VAL A 3 19.15 -24.00 7.35
N ILE A 4 19.04 -23.64 8.62
CA ILE A 4 17.77 -23.33 9.29
C ILE A 4 17.90 -21.97 9.98
N SER A 5 16.77 -21.27 10.10
CA SER A 5 16.61 -20.09 10.95
C SER A 5 15.76 -20.47 12.17
N ASP A 6 15.71 -19.59 13.17
CA ASP A 6 14.85 -19.78 14.34
C ASP A 6 13.36 -19.87 13.93
N ALA A 7 12.97 -19.17 12.86
CA ALA A 7 11.62 -19.21 12.30
C ALA A 7 11.58 -18.84 10.80
N GLY A 8 10.58 -19.37 10.10
CA GLY A 8 10.21 -18.96 8.74
C GLY A 8 11.15 -19.48 7.64
N MET A 9 11.43 -18.61 6.67
CA MET A 9 12.23 -18.94 5.48
C MET A 9 13.69 -18.47 5.67
N PRO A 10 14.66 -19.40 5.77
CA PRO A 10 16.06 -19.05 5.91
C PRO A 10 16.57 -18.16 4.77
N GLY A 11 17.36 -17.15 5.10
CA GLY A 11 17.90 -16.14 4.18
C GLY A 11 17.02 -14.90 4.02
N ILE A 12 15.85 -14.83 4.66
CA ILE A 12 14.93 -13.68 4.60
C ILE A 12 14.91 -12.96 5.94
N SER A 13 15.53 -11.78 6.00
CA SER A 13 15.69 -11.00 7.24
C SER A 13 16.48 -11.74 8.35
N ASP A 14 17.38 -12.62 7.93
CA ASP A 14 18.32 -13.38 8.78
C ASP A 14 19.71 -13.46 8.07
N PRO A 15 20.77 -13.99 8.71
CA PRO A 15 22.13 -13.97 8.15
C PRO A 15 22.40 -15.03 7.06
N GLY A 16 21.42 -15.89 6.72
CA GLY A 16 21.59 -17.03 5.81
C GLY A 16 22.00 -16.64 4.38
N LEU A 17 21.72 -15.42 3.96
CA LEU A 17 22.08 -14.91 2.62
C LEU A 17 23.59 -14.93 2.36
N VAL A 18 24.41 -14.67 3.38
CA VAL A 18 25.88 -14.66 3.22
C VAL A 18 26.38 -16.04 2.78
N LEU A 19 25.88 -17.08 3.42
CA LEU A 19 26.23 -18.45 3.11
C LEU A 19 25.74 -18.88 1.72
N VAL A 20 24.50 -18.52 1.36
CA VAL A 20 23.94 -18.82 0.03
C VAL A 20 24.79 -18.18 -1.06
N ARG A 21 25.21 -16.92 -0.89
CA ARG A 21 26.08 -16.20 -1.83
C ARG A 21 27.43 -16.89 -1.99
N GLU A 22 28.09 -17.24 -0.90
CA GLU A 22 29.40 -17.91 -0.93
C GLU A 22 29.31 -19.31 -1.58
N ALA A 23 28.27 -20.07 -1.26
CA ALA A 23 28.06 -21.39 -1.86
C ALA A 23 27.86 -21.30 -3.38
N ALA A 24 26.99 -20.38 -3.82
CA ALA A 24 26.73 -20.15 -5.24
C ALA A 24 27.99 -19.67 -5.98
N ALA A 25 28.75 -18.73 -5.41
CA ALA A 25 29.99 -18.22 -6.00
C ALA A 25 31.05 -19.30 -6.22
N ARG A 26 31.03 -20.37 -5.40
CA ARG A 26 31.94 -21.52 -5.51
C ARG A 26 31.38 -22.66 -6.39
N GLY A 27 30.26 -22.43 -7.07
CA GLY A 27 29.64 -23.42 -7.95
C GLY A 27 28.90 -24.54 -7.23
N PHE A 28 28.63 -24.40 -5.92
CA PHE A 28 27.81 -25.38 -5.22
C PHE A 28 26.33 -25.19 -5.57
N ARG A 29 25.63 -26.31 -5.75
CA ARG A 29 24.19 -26.31 -5.93
C ARG A 29 23.49 -25.89 -4.64
N VAL A 30 22.72 -24.80 -4.70
CA VAL A 30 21.81 -24.36 -3.62
C VAL A 30 20.40 -24.79 -3.99
N VAL A 31 19.72 -25.53 -3.10
CA VAL A 31 18.36 -26.03 -3.34
C VAL A 31 17.43 -25.44 -2.27
N PRO A 32 16.47 -24.57 -2.64
CA PRO A 32 15.49 -24.06 -1.70
C PRO A 32 14.43 -25.15 -1.39
N VAL A 33 14.01 -25.23 -0.12
CA VAL A 33 12.84 -26.01 0.29
C VAL A 33 11.73 -25.02 0.61
N PRO A 34 10.61 -25.00 -0.14
CA PRO A 34 9.47 -24.13 0.17
C PRO A 34 8.93 -24.41 1.57
N GLY A 35 8.48 -23.37 2.28
CA GLY A 35 8.03 -23.50 3.65
C GLY A 35 7.33 -22.27 4.20
N PRO A 36 7.03 -22.26 5.51
CA PRO A 36 6.35 -21.17 6.18
C PRO A 36 7.06 -19.82 6.02
N SER A 37 6.30 -18.77 5.75
CA SER A 37 6.78 -17.39 5.71
C SER A 37 5.71 -16.44 6.25
N ALA A 38 6.08 -15.68 7.28
CA ALA A 38 5.19 -14.70 7.90
C ALA A 38 4.79 -13.60 6.92
N VAL A 39 5.67 -13.24 5.97
CA VAL A 39 5.39 -12.27 4.90
C VAL A 39 4.23 -12.75 4.03
N THR A 40 4.35 -13.94 3.44
CA THR A 40 3.35 -14.46 2.51
C THR A 40 2.05 -14.81 3.22
N ALA A 41 2.12 -15.29 4.46
CA ALA A 41 0.95 -15.51 5.30
C ALA A 41 0.20 -14.19 5.57
N ALA A 42 0.90 -13.14 6.02
CA ALA A 42 0.30 -11.83 6.26
C ALA A 42 -0.31 -11.23 4.99
N VAL A 43 0.39 -11.30 3.85
CA VAL A 43 -0.13 -10.84 2.55
C VAL A 43 -1.43 -11.56 2.21
N ALA A 44 -1.44 -12.89 2.28
CA ALA A 44 -2.61 -13.71 1.94
C ALA A 44 -3.85 -13.40 2.77
N VAL A 45 -3.68 -13.04 4.05
CA VAL A 45 -4.81 -12.75 4.95
C VAL A 45 -5.13 -11.25 5.05
N SER A 46 -4.26 -10.36 4.57
CA SER A 46 -4.43 -8.91 4.74
C SER A 46 -5.69 -8.36 4.04
N GLY A 47 -5.95 -8.82 2.81
CA GLY A 47 -6.95 -8.23 1.93
C GLY A 47 -6.51 -6.88 1.31
N LEU A 48 -5.22 -6.57 1.33
CA LEU A 48 -4.66 -5.28 0.85
C LEU A 48 -3.70 -5.42 -0.34
N VAL A 49 -3.53 -6.64 -0.85
CA VAL A 49 -2.55 -6.96 -1.91
C VAL A 49 -3.26 -7.72 -3.01
N GLU A 50 -3.26 -7.16 -4.22
CA GLU A 50 -3.86 -7.78 -5.42
C GLU A 50 -2.77 -8.26 -6.39
N ASP A 51 -1.89 -7.37 -6.84
CA ASP A 51 -0.84 -7.71 -7.81
C ASP A 51 0.51 -8.03 -7.15
N GLY A 52 1.06 -7.04 -6.43
CA GLY A 52 2.42 -7.09 -5.91
C GLY A 52 2.58 -6.24 -4.67
N PHE A 53 3.68 -6.45 -3.94
CA PHE A 53 3.99 -5.75 -2.70
C PHE A 53 5.49 -5.55 -2.54
N LEU A 54 5.88 -4.60 -1.70
CA LEU A 54 7.28 -4.35 -1.34
C LEU A 54 7.54 -4.84 0.08
N PHE A 55 8.37 -5.87 0.22
CA PHE A 55 8.82 -6.34 1.53
C PHE A 55 10.04 -5.54 2.00
N LEU A 56 9.94 -4.90 3.17
CA LEU A 56 10.95 -3.99 3.70
C LEU A 56 11.83 -4.60 4.80
N GLY A 57 11.46 -5.78 5.31
CA GLY A 57 12.03 -6.33 6.54
C GLY A 57 11.71 -5.44 7.74
N PHE A 58 12.69 -5.23 8.62
CA PHE A 58 12.58 -4.27 9.71
C PHE A 58 13.01 -2.86 9.27
N LEU A 59 12.22 -1.85 9.64
CA LEU A 59 12.58 -0.45 9.42
C LEU A 59 13.78 -0.02 10.28
N PRO A 60 14.59 0.96 9.84
CA PRO A 60 15.70 1.50 10.63
C PRO A 60 15.30 1.89 12.06
N ARG A 61 16.21 1.64 13.01
CA ARG A 61 15.95 1.93 14.44
C ARG A 61 15.90 3.44 14.70
N ARG A 62 16.79 4.21 14.06
CA ARG A 62 16.84 5.67 14.21
C ARG A 62 15.65 6.31 13.52
N ALA A 63 14.92 7.17 14.23
CA ALA A 63 13.70 7.82 13.73
C ALA A 63 13.94 8.60 12.42
N SER A 64 15.03 9.35 12.32
CA SER A 64 15.34 10.13 11.12
C SER A 64 15.61 9.25 9.88
N GLU A 65 16.31 8.12 10.04
CA GLU A 65 16.54 7.16 8.97
C GLU A 65 15.26 6.42 8.58
N ARG A 66 14.43 6.08 9.57
CA ARG A 66 13.12 5.45 9.34
C ARG A 66 12.21 6.36 8.54
N ARG A 67 12.04 7.62 8.95
CA ARG A 67 11.21 8.61 8.24
C ARG A 67 11.69 8.84 6.81
N ARG A 68 12.99 9.08 6.60
CA ARG A 68 13.56 9.24 5.25
C ARG A 68 13.26 8.03 4.35
N ARG A 69 13.37 6.81 4.90
CA ARG A 69 13.03 5.60 4.14
C ARG A 69 11.53 5.54 3.82
N LEU A 70 10.65 5.87 4.75
CA LEU A 70 9.20 5.88 4.51
C LEU A 70 8.80 6.97 3.49
N GLU A 71 9.35 8.18 3.61
CA GLU A 71 9.14 9.28 2.67
C GLU A 71 9.53 8.88 1.25
N SER A 72 10.65 8.18 1.06
CA SER A 72 11.07 7.68 -0.28
C SER A 72 10.11 6.65 -0.89
N LEU A 73 9.25 6.03 -0.07
CA LEU A 73 8.29 5.01 -0.49
C LEU A 73 6.87 5.57 -0.63
N ALA A 74 6.63 6.81 -0.20
CA ALA A 74 5.29 7.39 -0.12
C ALA A 74 4.57 7.43 -1.48
N GLY A 75 5.28 7.70 -2.57
CA GLY A 75 4.70 7.77 -3.92
C GLY A 75 4.60 6.43 -4.66
N LEU A 76 5.11 5.33 -4.11
CA LEU A 76 5.13 4.05 -4.83
C LEU A 76 3.73 3.41 -4.83
N PRO A 77 3.24 2.92 -5.98
CA PRO A 77 1.90 2.36 -6.12
C PRO A 77 1.82 0.90 -5.63
N PHE A 78 2.49 0.59 -4.52
CA PHE A 78 2.55 -0.77 -3.98
C PHE A 78 2.27 -0.79 -2.48
N PRO A 79 1.53 -1.80 -1.98
CA PRO A 79 1.48 -2.13 -0.56
C PRO A 79 2.88 -2.40 -0.01
N LEU A 80 3.09 -2.02 1.25
CA LEU A 80 4.35 -2.22 1.97
C LEU A 80 4.16 -3.29 3.05
N VAL A 81 5.03 -4.29 3.07
CA VAL A 81 5.04 -5.33 4.09
C VAL A 81 6.30 -5.19 4.93
N LEU A 82 6.14 -5.11 6.25
CA LEU A 82 7.26 -4.94 7.17
C LEU A 82 7.06 -5.75 8.45
N TYR A 83 8.17 -6.16 9.04
CA TYR A 83 8.20 -6.74 10.38
C TYR A 83 8.33 -5.65 11.42
N GLU A 84 7.69 -5.84 12.58
CA GLU A 84 7.85 -4.92 13.70
C GLU A 84 7.87 -5.61 15.05
N ALA A 85 8.73 -5.10 15.93
CA ALA A 85 8.82 -5.53 17.32
C ALA A 85 7.78 -4.78 18.18
N PRO A 86 7.20 -5.43 19.21
CA PRO A 86 6.09 -4.86 19.98
C PRO A 86 6.44 -3.52 20.63
N HIS A 87 7.67 -3.40 21.15
CA HIS A 87 8.16 -2.19 21.81
C HIS A 87 8.39 -1.00 20.85
N ARG A 88 8.39 -1.23 19.54
CA ARG A 88 8.57 -0.20 18.51
C ARG A 88 7.29 0.15 17.76
N LEU A 89 6.25 -0.69 17.88
CA LEU A 89 5.04 -0.59 17.06
C LEU A 89 4.42 0.81 17.09
N VAL A 90 4.28 1.41 18.28
CA VAL A 90 3.68 2.75 18.42
C VAL A 90 4.52 3.84 17.73
N GLU A 91 5.85 3.77 17.82
CA GLU A 91 6.72 4.73 17.14
C GLU A 91 6.66 4.57 15.62
N THR A 92 6.66 3.33 15.15
CA THR A 92 6.54 3.02 13.72
C THR A 92 5.19 3.48 13.17
N LEU A 93 4.08 3.24 13.87
CA LEU A 93 2.76 3.72 13.47
C LEU A 93 2.67 5.25 13.41
N ARG A 94 3.29 5.97 14.36
CA ARG A 94 3.39 7.44 14.30
C ARG A 94 4.15 7.91 13.07
N ASP A 95 5.27 7.28 12.76
CA ASP A 95 6.06 7.68 11.60
C ASP A 95 5.39 7.27 10.28
N LEU A 96 4.67 6.16 10.23
CA LEU A 96 3.82 5.77 9.09
C LEU A 96 2.74 6.84 8.86
N GLU A 97 2.00 7.24 9.89
CA GLU A 97 0.95 8.26 9.79
C GLU A 97 1.53 9.59 9.29
N ALA A 98 2.67 10.01 9.85
CA ALA A 98 3.31 11.27 9.50
C ALA A 98 3.91 11.31 8.08
N THR A 99 4.27 10.16 7.49
CA THR A 99 4.98 10.11 6.20
C THR A 99 4.14 9.56 5.06
N LEU A 100 3.31 8.56 5.33
CA LEU A 100 2.49 7.86 4.34
C LEU A 100 1.02 8.28 4.38
N GLY A 101 0.60 8.99 5.45
CA GLY A 101 -0.79 9.34 5.71
C GLY A 101 -1.58 8.21 6.39
N ASP A 102 -2.90 8.37 6.45
CA ASP A 102 -3.80 7.42 7.12
C ASP A 102 -4.24 6.27 6.20
N ARG A 103 -3.26 5.50 5.71
CA ARG A 103 -3.53 4.39 4.77
C ARG A 103 -4.28 3.23 5.44
N PRO A 104 -4.98 2.40 4.64
CA PRO A 104 -5.40 1.07 5.09
C PRO A 104 -4.21 0.27 5.60
N LEU A 105 -4.40 -0.50 6.67
CA LEU A 105 -3.37 -1.23 7.38
C LEU A 105 -3.94 -2.55 7.91
N ALA A 106 -3.30 -3.66 7.56
CA ALA A 106 -3.49 -4.92 8.26
C ALA A 106 -2.36 -5.13 9.28
N VAL A 107 -2.73 -5.28 10.55
CA VAL A 107 -1.82 -5.63 11.65
C VAL A 107 -1.99 -7.12 11.93
N CYS A 108 -1.03 -7.92 11.48
CA CYS A 108 -1.00 -9.37 11.70
C CYS A 108 -0.12 -9.66 12.91
N ARG A 109 -0.69 -10.21 13.98
CA ARG A 109 -0.03 -10.48 15.24
C ARG A 109 -0.02 -11.98 15.50
N GLU A 110 1.14 -12.50 15.93
CA GLU A 110 1.29 -13.89 16.38
C GLU A 110 0.75 -14.93 15.38
N LEU A 111 0.99 -14.70 14.07
CA LEU A 111 0.54 -15.60 13.01
C LEU A 111 0.92 -17.06 13.29
N THR A 112 -0.04 -17.95 13.08
CA THR A 112 -0.09 -19.40 13.32
C THR A 112 -0.10 -19.85 14.79
N LYS A 113 -0.13 -18.91 15.75
CA LYS A 113 -0.07 -19.22 17.20
C LYS A 113 -1.46 -19.12 17.84
N LEU A 114 -1.56 -19.54 19.11
CA LEU A 114 -2.82 -19.54 19.88
C LEU A 114 -3.50 -18.16 19.95
N HIS A 115 -2.71 -17.09 19.93
CA HIS A 115 -3.18 -15.70 20.04
C HIS A 115 -3.08 -14.95 18.70
N GLU A 116 -3.18 -15.66 17.58
CA GLU A 116 -3.22 -15.07 16.25
C GLU A 116 -4.33 -14.01 16.13
N GLU A 117 -3.99 -12.86 15.55
CA GLU A 117 -4.93 -11.79 15.26
C GLU A 117 -4.57 -11.12 13.92
N VAL A 118 -5.57 -10.88 13.08
CA VAL A 118 -5.44 -10.08 11.85
C VAL A 118 -6.42 -8.91 11.94
N ALA A 119 -5.93 -7.77 12.43
CA ALA A 119 -6.73 -6.55 12.56
C ALA A 119 -6.60 -5.70 11.28
N ARG A 120 -7.73 -5.42 10.62
CA ARG A 120 -7.79 -4.55 9.43
C ARG A 120 -8.31 -3.19 9.88
N LEU A 121 -7.48 -2.17 9.79
CA LEU A 121 -7.65 -0.85 10.36
C LEU A 121 -7.10 0.20 9.40
N THR A 122 -7.20 1.48 9.74
CA THR A 122 -6.28 2.50 9.21
C THR A 122 -5.04 2.63 10.11
N VAL A 123 -4.00 3.33 9.63
CA VAL A 123 -2.80 3.62 10.45
C VAL A 123 -3.17 4.36 11.73
N SER A 124 -4.07 5.35 11.66
CA SER A 124 -4.50 6.17 12.80
C SER A 124 -5.31 5.34 13.80
N GLU A 125 -6.16 4.42 13.33
CA GLU A 125 -6.91 3.48 14.18
C GLU A 125 -5.97 2.54 14.93
N ALA A 126 -5.01 1.92 14.23
CA ALA A 126 -4.00 1.08 14.86
C ALA A 126 -3.18 1.88 15.88
N LEU A 127 -2.79 3.11 15.55
CA LEU A 127 -2.04 3.98 16.47
C LEU A 127 -2.85 4.29 17.73
N ARG A 128 -4.15 4.56 17.62
CA ARG A 128 -5.02 4.76 18.78
C ARG A 128 -5.10 3.50 19.64
N ARG A 129 -5.32 2.34 19.01
CA ARG A 129 -5.43 1.06 19.71
C ARG A 129 -4.16 0.73 20.52
N TYR A 130 -3.00 0.75 19.86
CA TYR A 130 -1.73 0.35 20.50
C TYR A 130 -1.11 1.42 21.40
N LYS A 131 -1.70 2.62 21.48
CA LYS A 131 -1.44 3.56 22.58
C LYS A 131 -2.20 3.19 23.85
N ALA A 132 -3.41 2.64 23.72
CA ALA A 132 -4.23 2.21 24.84
C ALA A 132 -3.84 0.82 25.36
N GLU A 133 -3.41 -0.05 24.46
CA GLU A 133 -3.02 -1.43 24.74
C GLU A 133 -1.50 -1.61 24.61
N THR A 134 -0.84 -2.22 25.59
CA THR A 134 0.58 -2.57 25.48
C THR A 134 0.77 -3.68 24.44
N PRO A 135 1.48 -3.42 23.30
CA PRO A 135 1.67 -4.43 22.27
C PRO A 135 2.51 -5.61 22.78
N ARG A 136 2.14 -6.84 22.41
CA ARG A 136 2.87 -8.07 22.75
C ARG A 136 2.88 -9.05 21.58
N GLY A 137 3.96 -9.83 21.51
CA GLY A 137 4.18 -10.81 20.44
C GLY A 137 4.89 -10.22 19.24
N GLU A 138 4.82 -10.94 18.12
CA GLU A 138 5.46 -10.59 16.85
C GLU A 138 4.44 -10.01 15.87
N PHE A 139 4.84 -9.00 15.10
CA PHE A 139 3.96 -8.28 14.18
C PHE A 139 4.50 -8.30 12.75
N VAL A 140 3.58 -8.50 11.81
CA VAL A 140 3.73 -8.15 10.40
C VAL A 140 2.70 -7.09 10.07
N LEU A 141 3.16 -5.95 9.56
CA LEU A 141 2.29 -4.87 9.10
C LEU A 141 2.20 -4.93 7.57
N VAL A 142 0.98 -4.92 7.04
CA VAL A 142 0.71 -4.75 5.61
C VAL A 142 0.04 -3.38 5.45
N VAL A 143 0.82 -2.39 5.01
CA VAL A 143 0.35 -1.04 4.73
C VAL A 143 -0.16 -1.02 3.28
N GLY A 144 -1.38 -0.54 3.06
CA GLY A 144 -1.94 -0.39 1.72
C GLY A 144 -1.09 0.52 0.83
N ALA A 145 -1.30 0.37 -0.48
CA ALA A 145 -0.81 1.34 -1.46
C ALA A 145 -1.37 2.75 -1.14
N PRO A 146 -0.76 3.83 -1.65
CA PRO A 146 -1.42 5.13 -1.65
C PRO A 146 -2.82 4.95 -2.27
N GLU A 147 -3.85 5.57 -1.67
CA GLU A 147 -5.11 5.70 -2.40
C GLU A 147 -4.79 6.33 -3.76
N GLU A 148 -5.35 5.78 -4.83
CA GLU A 148 -5.29 6.44 -6.11
C GLU A 148 -5.89 7.83 -5.90
N VAL A 149 -5.04 8.85 -5.90
CA VAL A 149 -5.50 10.18 -6.26
C VAL A 149 -5.93 9.99 -7.70
N SER A 150 -7.22 9.75 -7.91
CA SER A 150 -7.81 9.63 -9.23
C SER A 150 -7.24 10.80 -10.02
N GLN A 151 -6.36 10.52 -10.98
CA GLN A 151 -5.86 11.60 -11.80
C GLN A 151 -7.11 12.27 -12.36
N PRO A 152 -7.24 13.61 -12.24
CA PRO A 152 -8.41 14.26 -12.81
C PRO A 152 -8.50 13.81 -14.27
N PRO A 153 -9.64 13.27 -14.70
CA PRO A 153 -9.72 12.59 -15.98
C PRO A 153 -9.19 13.51 -17.08
N GLY A 154 -8.46 12.89 -18.01
CA GLY A 154 -7.87 13.63 -19.12
C GLY A 154 -8.95 14.36 -19.92
N GLU A 155 -8.57 15.41 -20.66
CA GLU A 155 -9.53 16.18 -21.46
C GLU A 155 -10.36 15.29 -22.39
N ALA A 156 -9.75 14.25 -23.00
CA ALA A 156 -10.44 13.29 -23.87
C ALA A 156 -11.54 12.48 -23.16
N GLU A 157 -11.29 12.08 -21.92
CA GLU A 157 -12.22 11.29 -21.12
C GLU A 157 -13.40 12.15 -20.63
N LEU A 158 -13.11 13.40 -20.22
CA LEU A 158 -14.13 14.41 -19.94
C LEU A 158 -14.98 14.72 -21.17
N LEU A 159 -14.39 14.79 -22.37
CA LEU A 159 -15.12 15.00 -23.61
C LEU A 159 -16.06 13.83 -23.89
N ALA A 160 -15.60 12.57 -23.82
CA ALA A 160 -16.45 11.40 -24.07
C ALA A 160 -17.67 11.35 -23.15
N LEU A 161 -17.48 11.59 -21.85
CA LEU A 161 -18.56 11.66 -20.87
C LEU A 161 -19.52 12.81 -21.16
N LEU A 162 -19.01 14.00 -21.53
CA LEU A 162 -19.84 15.14 -21.91
C LEU A 162 -20.66 14.86 -23.17
N GLU A 163 -20.10 14.15 -24.16
CA GLU A 163 -20.80 13.79 -25.38
C GLU A 163 -21.99 12.87 -25.10
N GLU A 164 -21.82 11.88 -24.23
CA GLU A 164 -22.89 10.97 -23.81
C GLU A 164 -24.01 11.73 -23.06
N GLN A 165 -23.65 12.57 -22.09
CA GLN A 165 -24.63 13.35 -21.32
C GLN A 165 -25.40 14.33 -22.23
N LEU A 166 -24.72 14.98 -23.18
CA LEU A 166 -25.38 15.87 -24.14
C LEU A 166 -26.26 15.10 -25.15
N ALA A 167 -25.84 13.91 -25.58
CA ALA A 167 -26.63 13.05 -26.45
C ALA A 167 -27.92 12.56 -25.76
N SER A 168 -27.92 12.44 -24.44
CA SER A 168 -29.11 12.16 -23.64
C SER A 168 -30.11 13.33 -23.53
N GLY A 169 -29.85 14.46 -24.22
CA GLY A 169 -30.74 15.63 -24.26
C GLY A 169 -30.54 16.61 -23.10
N GLN A 170 -29.51 16.43 -22.27
CA GLN A 170 -29.24 17.35 -21.17
C GLN A 170 -28.71 18.70 -21.64
N THR A 171 -29.00 19.75 -20.87
CA THR A 171 -28.39 21.07 -21.09
C THR A 171 -26.89 21.03 -20.76
N VAL A 172 -26.11 21.90 -21.40
CA VAL A 172 -24.65 22.04 -21.16
C VAL A 172 -24.31 22.22 -19.68
N SER A 173 -25.12 22.98 -18.95
CA SER A 173 -24.91 23.21 -17.51
C SER A 173 -25.20 21.97 -16.67
N ALA A 174 -26.21 21.18 -17.04
CA ALA A 174 -26.54 19.92 -16.37
C ALA A 174 -25.48 18.84 -16.65
N ALA A 175 -25.11 18.64 -17.92
CA ALA A 175 -24.06 17.70 -18.32
C ALA A 175 -22.72 18.01 -17.63
N ALA A 176 -22.30 19.28 -17.60
CA ALA A 176 -21.05 19.67 -16.93
C ALA A 176 -21.09 19.49 -15.41
N ARG A 177 -22.26 19.64 -14.77
CA ARG A 177 -22.43 19.37 -13.34
C ARG A 177 -22.34 17.87 -13.07
N GLU A 178 -23.00 17.06 -13.88
CA GLU A 178 -23.05 15.60 -13.73
C GLU A 178 -21.65 14.98 -13.93
N VAL A 179 -20.96 15.35 -15.02
CA VAL A 179 -19.59 14.88 -15.30
C VAL A 179 -18.62 15.34 -14.21
N ALA A 180 -18.67 16.60 -13.76
CA ALA A 180 -17.82 17.07 -12.67
C ALA A 180 -18.08 16.33 -11.35
N ARG A 181 -19.34 15.96 -11.06
CA ARG A 181 -19.70 15.18 -9.89
C ARG A 181 -19.17 13.75 -9.98
N ALA A 182 -19.30 13.12 -11.15
CA ALA A 182 -18.88 11.72 -11.37
C ALA A 182 -17.35 11.55 -11.38
N THR A 183 -16.61 12.59 -11.77
CA THR A 183 -15.16 12.53 -12.01
C THR A 183 -14.30 13.26 -10.99
N GLY A 184 -14.91 14.07 -10.12
CA GLY A 184 -14.19 14.97 -9.21
C GLY A 184 -13.49 16.15 -9.92
N ALA A 185 -13.66 16.32 -11.24
CA ALA A 185 -13.05 17.40 -12.00
C ALA A 185 -13.67 18.77 -11.69
N SER A 186 -12.90 19.86 -11.89
CA SER A 186 -13.40 21.22 -11.70
C SER A 186 -14.60 21.50 -12.60
N ARG A 187 -15.75 21.78 -11.99
CA ARG A 187 -16.99 22.12 -12.72
C ARG A 187 -16.80 23.26 -13.71
N GLN A 188 -15.97 24.25 -13.38
CA GLN A 188 -15.68 25.37 -14.29
C GLN A 188 -14.84 24.93 -15.49
N ALA A 189 -13.91 24.00 -15.30
CA ALA A 189 -13.11 23.42 -16.40
C ALA A 189 -13.99 22.57 -17.33
N VAL A 190 -14.80 21.65 -16.76
CA VAL A 190 -15.73 20.79 -17.50
C VAL A 190 -16.75 21.62 -18.27
N TYR A 191 -17.29 22.69 -17.68
CA TYR A 191 -18.24 23.58 -18.35
C TYR A 191 -17.63 24.32 -19.56
N ARG A 192 -16.39 24.82 -19.44
CA ARG A 192 -15.68 25.44 -20.57
C ARG A 192 -15.45 24.44 -21.70
N LEU A 193 -15.17 23.18 -21.35
CA LEU A 193 -14.99 22.10 -22.30
C LEU A 193 -16.29 21.81 -23.08
N ALA A 194 -17.41 21.73 -22.36
CA ALA A 194 -18.72 21.48 -22.95
C ALA A 194 -19.17 22.60 -23.91
N LEU A 195 -18.83 23.86 -23.61
CA LEU A 195 -19.08 24.99 -24.53
C LEU A 195 -18.29 24.87 -25.83
N ARG A 196 -16.97 24.58 -25.76
CA ARG A 196 -16.14 24.36 -26.95
C ARG A 196 -16.65 23.20 -27.81
N LEU A 197 -17.12 22.12 -27.17
CA LEU A 197 -17.67 20.97 -27.87
C LEU A 197 -18.96 21.31 -28.63
N ARG A 198 -19.81 22.18 -28.06
CA ARG A 198 -21.02 22.66 -28.74
C ARG A 198 -20.70 23.56 -29.95
N GLU A 199 -19.71 24.45 -29.81
CA GLU A 199 -19.28 25.34 -30.90
C GLU A 199 -18.75 24.55 -32.11
N ARG A 200 -18.01 23.46 -31.86
CA ARG A 200 -17.50 22.56 -32.91
C ARG A 200 -18.57 21.75 -33.66
N ARG A 201 -19.78 21.59 -33.12
CA ARG A 201 -20.89 20.85 -33.77
C ARG A 201 -21.82 21.73 -34.60
N VAL A 202 -21.68 23.05 -34.51
CA VAL A 202 -22.51 24.04 -35.25
C VAL A 202 -21.81 24.52 -36.53
N THR A 203 -20.54 24.13 -36.73
CA THR A 203 -19.77 24.34 -37.98
C THR A 203 -19.73 23.03 -38.76
#